data_AF-A0AAE4A9B2-F1
#
_entry.id   AF-A0AAE4A9B2-F1
#
_cell.length_a   1.000
_cell.length_b   1.000
_cell.length_c   1.000
_cell.angle_alpha   90.00
_cell.angle_beta   90.00
_cell.angle_gamma   90.00
#
_symmetry.space_group_name_H-M   'P 1'
#
loop_
_entity.id
_entity.type
_entity.pdbx_description
1 polymer ?
#
loop_
_entity_poly.entity_id
_entity_poly.type
_entity_poly.pdbx_seq_one_letter_code
_entity_poly.pdbx_strand_id
1 'polypeptide(L)'
;MTSPGHRDGLERLFAEQRAQREQWLRQLPAELRALLPLDATPIAQGLQQLADAVGIGERVRAAQRAGSQANSAVLHGRVFGRGAALPQETALAAFGDGARVREPLLLELAAAVDGGELRQEVAALLAAAPLPEPGAPLDQAQLTAALDAVFSAQRAALLHCAARLDAVLEE
;
A
#
# COMPACT_ATOMS: atom_id res chain seq x y z
N MET A 1 -16.53 24.49 -12.12
CA MET A 1 -15.50 23.91 -11.25
C MET A 1 -15.15 22.57 -11.87
N THR A 2 -14.01 22.47 -12.55
CA THR A 2 -13.46 21.19 -12.99
C THR A 2 -13.20 20.34 -11.76
N SER A 3 -13.66 19.09 -11.76
CA SER A 3 -13.32 18.15 -10.70
C SER A 3 -11.79 18.04 -10.60
N PRO A 4 -11.20 18.04 -9.40
CA PRO A 4 -9.76 17.84 -9.25
C PRO A 4 -9.36 16.49 -9.87
N GLY A 5 -8.18 16.45 -10.52
CA GLY A 5 -7.65 15.25 -11.16
C GLY A 5 -7.40 14.10 -10.17
N HIS A 6 -7.23 12.89 -10.69
CA HIS A 6 -6.96 11.69 -9.90
C HIS A 6 -5.71 11.84 -9.05
N ARG A 7 -4.66 12.49 -9.59
CA ARG A 7 -3.42 12.75 -8.86
C ARG A 7 -3.68 13.63 -7.63
N ASP A 8 -4.35 14.77 -7.81
CA ASP A 8 -4.70 15.67 -6.72
C ASP A 8 -5.58 14.99 -5.66
N GLY A 9 -6.50 14.14 -6.11
CA GLY A 9 -7.32 13.30 -5.25
C GLY A 9 -6.49 12.35 -4.38
N LEU A 10 -5.51 11.66 -4.96
CA LEU A 10 -4.61 10.78 -4.22
C LEU A 10 -3.68 11.53 -3.28
N GLU A 11 -3.10 12.65 -3.72
CA GLU A 11 -2.24 13.47 -2.85
C GLU A 11 -3.00 13.95 -1.62
N ARG A 12 -4.27 14.36 -1.80
CA ARG A 12 -5.16 14.72 -0.69
C ARG A 12 -5.45 13.54 0.23
N LEU A 13 -5.79 12.37 -0.33
CA LEU A 13 -5.99 11.14 0.44
C LEU A 13 -4.77 10.82 1.31
N PHE A 14 -3.55 10.88 0.74
CA PHE A 14 -2.33 10.62 1.49
C PHE A 14 -2.09 11.67 2.59
N ALA A 15 -2.37 12.95 2.32
CA ALA A 15 -2.22 14.02 3.30
C ALA A 15 -3.22 13.87 4.47
N GLU A 16 -4.48 13.57 4.18
CA GLU A 16 -5.54 13.35 5.17
C GLU A 16 -5.22 12.16 6.08
N GLN A 17 -4.86 11.02 5.50
CA GLN A 17 -4.50 9.82 6.26
C GLN A 17 -3.24 10.05 7.13
N ARG A 18 -2.26 10.80 6.63
CA ARG A 18 -1.07 11.18 7.41
C ARG A 18 -1.46 12.04 8.61
N ALA A 19 -2.27 13.08 8.39
CA ALA A 19 -2.71 13.98 9.45
C ALA A 19 -3.53 13.23 10.53
N GLN A 20 -4.42 12.33 10.10
CA GLN A 20 -5.20 11.50 11.02
C GLN A 20 -4.31 10.56 11.84
N ARG A 21 -3.35 9.89 11.19
CA ARG A 21 -2.36 9.04 11.87
C ARG A 21 -1.55 9.84 12.89
N GLU A 22 -1.05 11.02 12.52
CA GLU A 22 -0.30 11.88 13.45
C GLU A 22 -1.15 12.29 14.66
N GLN A 23 -2.42 12.66 14.44
CA GLN A 23 -3.34 13.01 15.52
C GLN A 23 -3.59 11.83 16.48
N TRP A 24 -3.72 10.62 15.94
CA TRP A 24 -3.89 9.40 16.74
C TRP A 24 -2.60 9.06 17.51
N LEU A 25 -1.45 9.13 16.85
CA LEU A 25 -0.16 8.85 17.49
C LEU A 25 0.12 9.80 18.66
N ARG A 26 -0.27 11.09 18.58
CA ARG A 26 -0.12 12.05 19.69
C ARG A 26 -0.89 11.65 20.96
N GLN A 27 -1.91 10.81 20.84
CA GLN A 27 -2.72 10.34 21.98
C GLN A 27 -2.11 9.08 22.63
N LEU A 28 -1.04 8.52 22.06
CA LEU A 28 -0.45 7.27 22.50
C LEU A 28 0.86 7.47 23.27
N PRO A 29 1.10 6.69 24.34
CA PRO A 29 2.41 6.54 24.97
C PRO A 29 3.51 6.24 23.94
N ALA A 30 4.74 6.68 24.20
CA ALA A 30 5.87 6.53 23.27
C ALA A 30 6.15 5.05 22.94
N GLU A 31 5.97 4.20 23.94
CA GLU A 31 6.15 2.75 23.88
C GLU A 31 5.16 2.13 22.90
N LEU A 32 3.89 2.59 22.88
CA LEU A 32 2.88 2.10 21.95
C LEU A 32 3.06 2.68 20.54
N ARG A 33 3.56 3.92 20.41
CA ARG A 33 3.88 4.50 19.10
C ARG A 33 4.95 3.70 18.36
N ALA A 34 5.95 3.20 19.08
CA ALA A 34 7.02 2.37 18.50
C ALA A 34 6.52 1.01 17.97
N LEU A 35 5.34 0.57 18.41
CA LEU A 35 4.74 -0.71 18.01
C LEU A 35 3.80 -0.61 16.80
N LEU A 36 3.46 0.60 16.35
CA LEU A 36 2.49 0.80 15.26
C LEU A 36 3.19 0.88 13.91
N PRO A 37 3.21 -0.21 13.11
CA PRO A 37 3.83 -0.19 11.80
C PRO A 37 3.11 0.79 10.86
N LEU A 38 3.74 1.00 9.71
CA LEU A 38 3.23 1.80 8.59
C LEU A 38 1.78 1.45 8.28
N ASP A 39 0.96 2.47 8.06
CA ASP A 39 -0.43 2.27 7.66
C ASP A 39 -0.51 2.20 6.13
N ALA A 40 -0.78 1.00 5.59
CA ALA A 40 -0.94 0.77 4.15
C ALA A 40 -2.35 1.07 3.63
N THR A 41 -3.31 1.43 4.49
CA THR A 41 -4.68 1.78 4.12
C THR A 41 -4.79 2.76 2.96
N PRO A 42 -4.06 3.90 2.95
CA PRO A 42 -4.13 4.84 1.82
C PRO A 42 -3.68 4.23 0.48
N ILE A 43 -2.72 3.29 0.49
CA ILE A 43 -2.28 2.60 -0.73
C ILE A 43 -3.40 1.70 -1.26
N ALA A 44 -4.03 0.92 -0.38
CA ALA A 44 -5.13 0.04 -0.77
C ALA A 44 -6.34 0.83 -1.30
N GLN A 45 -6.67 1.96 -0.66
CA GLN A 45 -7.75 2.85 -1.10
C GLN A 45 -7.43 3.54 -2.43
N GLY A 46 -6.21 4.08 -2.59
CA GLY A 46 -5.80 4.73 -3.84
C GLY A 46 -5.73 3.76 -5.02
N LEU A 47 -5.21 2.54 -4.80
CA LEU A 47 -5.25 1.45 -5.78
C LEU A 47 -6.70 1.15 -6.20
N GLN A 48 -7.62 1.08 -5.23
CA GLN A 48 -9.02 0.80 -5.52
C GLN A 48 -9.68 1.93 -6.32
N GLN A 49 -9.45 3.19 -5.94
CA GLN A 49 -9.98 4.37 -6.64
C GLN A 49 -9.54 4.41 -8.10
N LEU A 50 -8.25 4.22 -8.37
CA LEU A 50 -7.74 4.20 -9.75
C LEU A 50 -8.22 2.96 -10.52
N ALA A 51 -8.29 1.80 -9.87
CA ALA A 51 -8.78 0.58 -10.49
C ALA A 51 -10.27 0.69 -10.90
N ASP A 52 -11.09 1.36 -10.09
CA ASP A 52 -12.48 1.66 -10.45
C ASP A 52 -12.55 2.61 -11.65
N ALA A 53 -11.68 3.62 -11.71
CA ALA A 53 -11.63 4.58 -12.84
C ALA A 53 -11.29 3.92 -14.19
N VAL A 54 -10.44 2.88 -14.19
CA VAL A 54 -10.09 2.12 -15.41
C VAL A 54 -10.88 0.81 -15.59
N GLY A 55 -11.95 0.60 -14.82
CA GLY A 55 -12.87 -0.53 -15.01
C GLY A 55 -12.35 -1.90 -14.56
N ILE A 56 -11.27 -1.98 -13.77
CA ILE A 56 -10.72 -3.24 -13.23
C ILE A 56 -11.02 -3.43 -11.73
N GLY A 57 -11.81 -2.54 -11.14
CA GLY A 57 -12.05 -2.45 -9.70
C GLY A 57 -12.50 -3.74 -9.01
N GLU A 58 -13.46 -4.49 -9.58
CA GLU A 58 -13.91 -5.76 -8.99
C GLU A 58 -12.82 -6.83 -8.95
N ARG A 59 -11.97 -6.88 -9.98
CA ARG A 59 -10.85 -7.83 -10.04
C ARG A 59 -9.81 -7.50 -8.97
N VAL A 60 -9.47 -6.22 -8.82
CA VAL A 60 -8.58 -5.74 -7.75
C VAL A 60 -9.16 -6.06 -6.37
N ARG A 61 -10.45 -5.79 -6.13
CA ARG A 61 -11.13 -6.17 -4.89
C ARG A 61 -11.05 -7.67 -4.62
N ALA A 62 -11.30 -8.49 -5.63
CA ALA A 62 -11.25 -9.95 -5.50
C ALA A 62 -9.83 -10.44 -5.16
N ALA A 63 -8.81 -9.92 -5.83
CA ALA A 63 -7.42 -10.26 -5.58
C ALA A 63 -6.95 -9.84 -4.18
N GLN A 64 -7.31 -8.62 -3.75
CA GLN A 64 -7.02 -8.15 -2.38
C GLN A 64 -7.69 -9.04 -1.32
N ARG A 65 -8.97 -9.40 -1.52
CA ARG A 65 -9.67 -10.32 -0.62
C ARG A 65 -8.98 -11.69 -0.55
N ALA A 66 -8.64 -12.27 -1.70
CA ALA A 66 -7.95 -13.56 -1.75
C ALA A 66 -6.58 -13.49 -1.04
N GLY A 67 -5.77 -12.49 -1.35
CA GLY A 67 -4.45 -12.29 -0.75
C GLY A 67 -4.51 -12.04 0.76
N SER A 68 -5.56 -11.38 1.26
CA SER A 68 -5.73 -11.13 2.69
C SER A 68 -5.94 -12.40 3.52
N GLN A 69 -6.38 -13.51 2.93
CA GLN A 69 -6.69 -14.74 3.67
C GLN A 69 -5.44 -15.43 4.25
N ALA A 70 -4.28 -15.20 3.64
CA ALA A 70 -2.98 -15.69 4.08
C ALA A 70 -2.18 -14.64 4.87
N ASN A 71 -2.77 -13.46 5.12
CA ASN A 71 -2.08 -12.39 5.83
C ASN A 71 -1.79 -12.78 7.29
N SER A 72 -0.57 -12.51 7.75
CA SER A 72 -0.11 -12.86 9.09
C SER A 72 -1.03 -12.37 10.21
N ALA A 73 -1.61 -11.17 10.12
CA ALA A 73 -2.53 -10.67 11.14
C ALA A 73 -3.88 -11.41 11.13
N VAL A 74 -4.35 -11.81 9.94
CA VAL A 74 -5.57 -12.61 9.79
C VAL A 74 -5.37 -14.01 10.35
N LEU A 75 -4.22 -14.63 10.08
CA LEU A 75 -3.86 -15.94 10.64
C LEU A 75 -3.72 -15.87 12.16
N HIS A 76 -3.06 -14.85 12.70
CA HIS A 76 -2.96 -14.62 14.15
C HIS A 76 -4.34 -14.52 14.80
N GLY A 77 -5.24 -13.72 14.23
CA GLY A 77 -6.61 -13.59 14.74
C GLY A 77 -7.44 -14.88 14.65
N ARG A 78 -7.14 -15.79 13.72
CA ARG A 78 -7.77 -17.12 13.64
C ARG A 78 -7.28 -18.07 14.72
N VAL A 79 -5.98 -18.02 15.04
CA VAL A 79 -5.36 -18.92 16.03
C VAL A 79 -5.62 -18.44 17.46
N PHE A 80 -5.43 -17.15 17.71
CA PHE A 80 -5.46 -16.56 19.06
C PHE A 80 -6.73 -15.76 19.36
N GLY A 81 -7.60 -15.59 18.37
CA GLY A 81 -8.82 -14.78 18.49
C GLY A 81 -8.62 -13.31 18.12
N ARG A 82 -9.69 -12.64 17.68
CA ARG A 82 -9.64 -11.26 17.16
C ARG A 82 -9.29 -10.18 18.19
N GLY A 83 -9.38 -10.49 19.49
CA GLY A 83 -9.03 -9.58 20.58
C GLY A 83 -7.63 -9.79 21.16
N ALA A 84 -6.87 -10.77 20.66
CA ALA A 84 -5.50 -11.01 21.12
C ALA A 84 -4.58 -9.86 20.69
N ALA A 85 -3.65 -9.50 21.58
CA ALA A 85 -2.59 -8.56 21.23
C ALA A 85 -1.81 -9.10 20.02
N LEU A 86 -1.60 -8.24 19.02
CA LEU A 86 -0.82 -8.57 17.84
C LEU A 86 0.66 -8.27 18.12
N PRO A 87 1.55 -9.27 18.11
CA PRO A 87 2.98 -9.01 18.24
C PRO A 87 3.49 -8.11 17.12
N GLN A 88 4.47 -7.27 17.43
CA GLN A 88 5.00 -6.32 16.45
C GLN A 88 5.61 -7.02 15.22
N GLU A 89 6.30 -8.14 15.42
CA GLU A 89 6.83 -8.98 14.34
C GLU A 89 5.72 -9.45 13.39
N THR A 90 4.59 -9.89 13.95
CA THR A 90 3.41 -10.29 13.18
C THR A 90 2.79 -9.11 12.43
N ALA A 91 2.81 -7.92 13.03
CA ALA A 91 2.32 -6.70 12.40
C ALA A 91 3.20 -6.27 11.20
N LEU A 92 4.53 -6.37 11.35
CA LEU A 92 5.49 -6.11 10.26
C LEU A 92 5.36 -7.17 9.15
N ALA A 93 5.22 -8.45 9.50
CA ALA A 93 4.98 -9.53 8.54
C ALA A 93 3.66 -9.32 7.78
N ALA A 94 2.59 -8.94 8.49
CA ALA A 94 1.30 -8.64 7.88
C ALA A 94 1.37 -7.46 6.90
N PHE A 95 2.20 -6.44 7.18
CA PHE A 95 2.45 -5.35 6.25
C PHE A 95 3.15 -5.87 4.98
N GLY A 96 4.20 -6.68 5.14
CA GLY A 96 4.93 -7.31 4.03
C GLY A 96 4.04 -8.19 3.15
N ASP A 97 3.17 -9.00 3.76
CA ASP A 97 2.17 -9.82 3.06
C ASP A 97 1.24 -8.95 2.21
N GLY A 98 0.75 -7.85 2.79
CA GLY A 98 -0.09 -6.90 2.07
C GLY A 98 0.65 -6.23 0.91
N ALA A 99 1.90 -5.84 1.12
CA ALA A 99 2.72 -5.24 0.07
C ALA A 99 2.94 -6.21 -1.11
N ARG A 100 3.21 -7.49 -0.82
CA ARG A 100 3.38 -8.55 -1.82
C ARG A 100 2.13 -8.77 -2.66
N VAL A 101 0.94 -8.63 -2.06
CA VAL A 101 -0.34 -8.69 -2.78
C VAL A 101 -0.55 -7.47 -3.68
N ARG A 102 -0.13 -6.27 -3.24
CA ARG A 102 -0.35 -5.02 -3.99
C ARG A 102 0.59 -4.86 -5.18
N GLU A 103 1.81 -5.35 -5.09
CA GLU A 103 2.82 -5.22 -6.16
C GLU A 103 2.31 -5.66 -7.55
N PRO A 104 1.79 -6.89 -7.75
CA PRO A 104 1.25 -7.29 -9.04
C PRO A 104 0.00 -6.48 -9.46
N LEU A 105 -0.80 -6.00 -8.50
CA LEU A 105 -1.98 -5.18 -8.78
C LEU A 105 -1.62 -3.78 -9.27
N LEU A 106 -0.51 -3.21 -8.77
CA LEU A 106 0.01 -1.94 -9.27
C LEU A 106 0.51 -2.08 -10.72
N LEU A 107 1.14 -3.21 -11.06
CA LEU A 107 1.55 -3.50 -12.43
C LEU A 107 0.36 -3.73 -13.36
N GLU A 108 -0.70 -4.38 -12.88
CA GLU A 108 -1.95 -4.54 -13.63
C GLU A 108 -2.65 -3.20 -13.85
N LEU A 109 -2.72 -2.35 -12.81
CA LEU A 109 -3.26 -1.00 -12.91
C LEU A 109 -2.49 -0.17 -13.95
N ALA A 110 -1.16 -0.18 -13.87
CA ALA A 110 -0.30 0.53 -14.82
C ALA A 110 -0.57 0.10 -16.26
N ALA A 111 -0.72 -1.21 -16.49
CA ALA A 111 -1.05 -1.74 -17.81
C ALA A 111 -2.44 -1.31 -18.29
N ALA A 112 -3.41 -1.18 -17.38
CA ALA A 112 -4.77 -0.76 -17.71
C ALA A 112 -4.88 0.75 -17.98
N VAL A 113 -4.01 1.57 -17.39
CA VAL A 113 -4.00 3.03 -17.60
C VAL A 113 -3.39 3.39 -18.95
N ASP A 114 -2.21 2.88 -19.28
CA ASP A 114 -1.47 3.33 -20.49
C ASP A 114 -0.58 2.21 -21.09
N GLY A 115 -0.93 0.95 -20.83
CA GLY A 115 -0.26 -0.18 -21.44
C GLY A 115 1.17 -0.43 -20.97
N GLY A 116 2.04 -0.79 -21.93
CA GLY A 116 3.34 -1.41 -21.65
C GLY A 116 4.39 -0.47 -21.06
N GLU A 117 4.39 0.80 -21.44
CA GLU A 117 5.39 1.78 -21.00
C GLU A 117 5.22 2.12 -19.52
N LEU A 118 4.01 2.55 -19.11
CA LEU A 118 3.72 2.84 -17.71
C LEU A 118 3.96 1.62 -16.81
N ARG A 119 3.65 0.41 -17.29
CA ARG A 119 3.96 -0.82 -16.56
C ARG A 119 5.46 -1.00 -16.31
N GLN A 120 6.32 -0.65 -17.26
CA GLN A 120 7.78 -0.73 -17.08
C GLN A 120 8.28 0.33 -16.10
N GLU A 121 7.76 1.56 -16.19
CA GLU A 121 8.10 2.65 -15.28
C GLU A 121 7.71 2.30 -13.83
N VAL A 122 6.51 1.76 -13.63
CA VAL A 122 6.05 1.28 -12.33
C VAL A 122 6.88 0.09 -11.84
N ALA A 123 7.23 -0.86 -12.72
CA ALA A 123 8.11 -1.97 -12.35
C ALA A 123 9.48 -1.47 -11.86
N ALA A 124 10.05 -0.45 -12.52
CA ALA A 124 11.32 0.15 -12.09
C ALA A 124 11.21 0.83 -10.72
N LEU A 125 10.11 1.55 -10.45
CA LEU A 125 9.85 2.14 -9.13
C LEU A 125 9.79 1.10 -8.01
N LEU A 126 9.09 -0.03 -8.27
CA LEU A 126 8.94 -1.10 -7.29
C LEU A 126 10.25 -1.87 -7.09
N ALA A 127 11.02 -2.11 -8.16
CA ALA A 127 12.32 -2.77 -8.09
C ALA A 127 13.39 -1.96 -7.35
N ALA A 128 13.25 -0.62 -7.27
CA ALA A 128 14.14 0.24 -6.50
C ALA A 128 14.01 0.06 -4.98
N ALA A 129 12.89 -0.50 -4.50
CA ALA A 129 12.65 -0.80 -3.10
C ALA A 129 12.02 -2.20 -2.96
N PRO A 130 12.80 -3.28 -3.17
CA PRO A 130 12.27 -4.63 -3.14
C PRO A 130 11.81 -5.00 -1.72
N LEU A 131 10.78 -5.83 -1.64
CA LEU A 131 10.37 -6.45 -0.39
C LEU A 131 11.54 -7.29 0.17
N PRO A 132 11.82 -7.20 1.48
CA PRO A 132 12.76 -8.11 2.12
C PRO A 132 12.35 -9.57 1.93
N GLU A 133 13.32 -10.42 1.61
CA GLU A 133 13.10 -11.85 1.54
C GLU A 133 12.68 -12.41 2.90
N PRO A 134 11.72 -13.35 2.96
CA PRO A 134 11.36 -14.02 4.20
C PRO A 134 12.59 -14.67 4.86
N GLY A 135 12.84 -14.37 6.13
CA GLY A 135 13.98 -14.90 6.88
C GLY A 135 15.32 -14.20 6.59
N ALA A 136 15.32 -13.08 5.85
CA ALA A 136 16.49 -12.23 5.75
C ALA A 136 16.98 -11.84 7.17
N PRO A 137 18.30 -11.87 7.44
CA PRO A 137 18.86 -11.56 8.76
C PRO A 137 18.89 -10.05 9.00
N LEU A 138 17.71 -9.43 9.00
CA LEU A 138 17.53 -8.01 9.30
C LEU A 138 17.16 -7.86 10.76
N ASP A 139 17.80 -6.90 11.42
CA ASP A 139 17.26 -6.41 12.68
C ASP A 139 15.95 -5.66 12.46
N GLN A 140 15.28 -5.33 13.55
CA GLN A 140 13.98 -4.69 13.51
C GLN A 140 14.00 -3.28 12.87
N ALA A 141 15.07 -2.51 13.09
CA ALA A 141 15.19 -1.16 12.54
C ALA A 141 15.40 -1.22 11.02
N GLN A 142 16.24 -2.16 10.57
CA GLN A 142 16.49 -2.45 9.16
C GLN A 142 15.22 -2.94 8.46
N LEU A 143 14.47 -3.87 9.07
CA LEU A 143 13.19 -4.34 8.52
C LEU A 143 12.19 -3.19 8.40
N THR A 144 12.07 -2.36 9.44
CA THR A 144 11.15 -1.21 9.43
C THR A 144 11.52 -0.22 8.32
N ALA A 145 12.81 0.11 8.17
CA ALA A 145 13.29 1.00 7.12
C ALA A 145 13.04 0.42 5.71
N ALA A 146 13.24 -0.88 5.52
CA ALA A 146 12.97 -1.53 4.25
C ALA A 146 11.47 -1.51 3.89
N LEU A 147 10.59 -1.77 4.86
CA LEU A 147 9.14 -1.69 4.65
C LEU A 147 8.66 -0.25 4.38
N ASP A 148 9.33 0.77 4.94
CA ASP A 148 9.05 2.18 4.63
C ASP A 148 9.47 2.56 3.21
N ALA A 149 10.59 2.02 2.74
CA ALA A 149 11.01 2.16 1.35
C ALA A 149 9.99 1.50 0.39
N VAL A 150 9.50 0.29 0.72
CA VAL A 150 8.44 -0.39 -0.04
C VAL A 150 7.16 0.44 -0.07
N PHE A 151 6.73 0.98 1.08
CA PHE A 151 5.57 1.88 1.15
C PHE A 151 5.73 3.08 0.22
N SER A 152 6.89 3.73 0.28
CA SER A 152 7.21 4.91 -0.51
C SER A 152 7.20 4.61 -2.01
N ALA A 153 7.74 3.47 -2.43
CA ALA A 153 7.72 3.02 -3.82
C ALA A 153 6.29 2.73 -4.31
N GLN A 154 5.47 2.02 -3.52
CA GLN A 154 4.07 1.75 -3.86
C GLN A 154 3.24 3.04 -3.93
N ARG A 155 3.51 4.03 -3.07
CA ARG A 155 2.90 5.36 -3.13
C ARG A 155 3.30 6.09 -4.40
N ALA A 156 4.60 6.10 -4.73
CA ALA A 156 5.10 6.74 -5.94
C ALA A 156 4.49 6.13 -7.20
N ALA A 157 4.39 4.79 -7.25
CA ALA A 157 3.73 4.06 -8.34
C ALA A 157 2.26 4.50 -8.53
N LEU A 158 1.48 4.62 -7.44
CA LEU A 158 0.09 5.09 -7.53
C LEU A 158 -0.01 6.52 -8.05
N LEU A 159 0.83 7.44 -7.56
CA LEU A 159 0.84 8.82 -8.02
C LEU A 159 1.25 8.94 -9.49
N HIS A 160 2.15 8.05 -9.94
CA HIS A 160 2.57 7.97 -11.34
C HIS A 160 1.44 7.46 -12.24
N CYS A 161 0.74 6.40 -11.83
CA CYS A 161 -0.46 5.92 -12.53
C CYS A 161 -1.56 6.99 -12.58
N ALA A 162 -1.81 7.71 -11.48
CA ALA A 162 -2.81 8.76 -11.44
C ALA A 162 -2.48 9.92 -12.39
N ALA A 163 -1.21 10.37 -12.40
CA ALA A 163 -0.76 11.43 -13.30
C ALA A 163 -0.90 11.03 -14.77
N ARG A 164 -0.58 9.77 -15.11
CA ARG A 164 -0.76 9.28 -16.47
C ARG A 164 -2.24 9.17 -16.85
N LEU A 165 -3.09 8.69 -15.93
CA LEU A 165 -4.53 8.62 -16.15
C LEU A 165 -5.13 10.01 -16.39
N ASP A 166 -4.72 11.02 -15.63
CA ASP A 166 -5.16 12.40 -15.85
C ASP A 166 -4.77 12.90 -17.25
N ALA A 167 -3.53 12.65 -17.68
CA ALA A 167 -3.06 13.03 -19.02
C ALA A 167 -3.85 12.34 -20.14
N VAL A 168 -4.10 11.02 -20.02
CA VAL A 168 -4.86 10.25 -21.02
C VAL A 168 -6.32 10.71 -21.13
N LEU A 169 -6.91 11.25 -20.06
CA LEU A 169 -8.29 11.73 -20.06
C LEU A 169 -8.45 13.18 -20.57
N GLU A 170 -7.35 13.93 -20.70
CA GLU A 170 -7.33 15.28 -21.24
C GLU A 170 -7.13 15.32 -22.77
N GLU A 171 -6.70 14.20 -23.38
CA GLU A 171 -6.55 14.00 -24.84
C GLU A 171 -7.86 13.59 -25.54
#